data_AF-A0A2E3IIA7-F1
#
_entry.id   AF-A0A2E3IIA7-F1
#
_cell.length_a   1.000
_cell.length_b   1.000
_cell.length_c   1.000
_cell.angle_alpha   90.00
_cell.angle_beta   90.00
_cell.angle_gamma   90.00
#
_symmetry.space_group_name_H-M   'P 1'
#
loop_
_entity.id
_entity.type
_entity.pdbx_description
1 polymer ?
#
loop_
_entity_poly.entity_id
_entity_poly.type
_entity_poly.pdbx_seq_one_letter_code
_entity_poly.pdbx_strand_id
1 'polypeptide(L)'
;MKPSLWSLPILFLVAEATIAAEKAKPLYISPIVTAQTPGHAVSMDVDLKGSRSLFLVVDETGDGYGCDWADWIEPRLVGPKGTLKLTDLKWKAAFAGWGSVKMNRSAGGQPMVVDGKPVANGIGTHAPSTIIYDVPEGYHRLVAGGGLDQGGVGQQGGKTSSVRFLVFNEKPGAGNSATGEETEVPVERFVVPEDLEVTVWAQSPLFRNPTNMDFDHHGRAWVAEGVNYRGARRDGEGDRIMVVEDTDGDGKADKSHVFVQEKALQSPLGVAVFDNVVVVSQPPDLLVYTDVDRNQVFDPAKDKREVLLTGFNGKNHDHSLHSVVAGPDGK
;
A
#
# COMPACT_ATOMS: atom_id res chain seq x y z
N MET A 1 35.42 52.56 -27.56
CA MET A 1 34.16 51.91 -27.18
C MET A 1 34.24 50.44 -27.60
N LYS A 2 34.34 49.52 -26.64
CA LYS A 2 34.22 48.07 -26.87
C LYS A 2 32.81 47.65 -26.42
N PRO A 3 32.02 46.90 -27.19
CA PRO A 3 30.76 46.38 -26.69
C PRO A 3 31.03 45.11 -25.89
N SER A 4 30.48 45.04 -24.68
CA SER A 4 30.48 43.86 -23.82
C SER A 4 29.45 42.85 -24.33
N LEU A 5 29.90 41.65 -24.67
CA LEU A 5 29.04 40.49 -24.90
C LEU A 5 28.70 39.86 -23.53
N TRP A 6 27.41 39.87 -23.18
CA TRP A 6 26.87 39.07 -22.08
C TRP A 6 26.48 37.70 -22.64
N SER A 7 27.17 36.66 -22.20
CA SER A 7 26.83 35.26 -22.46
C SER A 7 25.83 34.78 -21.42
N LEU A 8 24.58 34.52 -21.84
CA LEU A 8 23.59 33.75 -21.07
C LEU A 8 23.92 32.24 -21.19
N PRO A 9 24.08 31.50 -20.10
CA PRO A 9 24.11 30.05 -20.17
C PRO A 9 22.67 29.55 -20.37
N ILE A 10 22.41 28.90 -21.50
CA ILE A 10 21.18 28.14 -21.72
C ILE A 10 21.34 26.84 -20.92
N LEU A 11 20.64 26.75 -19.80
CA LEU A 11 20.53 25.53 -19.01
C LEU A 11 19.58 24.57 -19.76
N PHE A 12 20.11 23.49 -20.33
CA PHE A 12 19.28 22.41 -20.86
C PHE A 12 18.64 21.69 -19.67
N LEU A 13 17.34 21.89 -19.50
CA LEU A 13 16.52 21.07 -18.62
C LEU A 13 16.39 19.68 -19.26
N VAL A 14 17.20 18.72 -18.81
CA VAL A 14 16.97 17.31 -19.13
C VAL A 14 15.79 16.87 -18.28
N ALA A 15 14.61 16.87 -18.88
CA ALA A 15 13.46 16.16 -18.31
C ALA A 15 13.79 14.66 -18.34
N GLU A 16 14.29 14.13 -17.22
CA GLU A 16 14.24 12.70 -17.00
C GLU A 16 12.77 12.32 -16.91
N ALA A 17 12.23 11.81 -18.01
CA ALA A 17 11.00 11.05 -17.96
C ALA A 17 11.25 9.88 -17.01
N THR A 18 10.71 9.97 -15.80
CA THR A 18 10.51 8.82 -14.94
C THR A 18 9.65 7.85 -15.73
N ILE A 19 10.30 6.82 -16.30
CA ILE A 19 9.60 5.64 -16.77
C ILE A 19 9.02 5.01 -15.50
N ALA A 20 7.75 5.29 -15.22
CA ALA A 20 7.00 4.48 -14.29
C ALA A 20 7.15 3.04 -14.76
N ALA A 21 7.70 2.16 -13.90
CA ALA A 21 7.78 0.75 -14.22
C ALA A 21 6.38 0.27 -14.59
N GLU A 22 6.22 -0.26 -15.80
CA GLU A 22 4.94 -0.74 -16.30
C GLU A 22 4.38 -1.76 -15.30
N LYS A 23 3.14 -1.56 -14.84
CA LYS A 23 2.53 -2.44 -13.84
C LYS A 23 2.47 -3.86 -14.42
N ALA A 24 2.89 -4.84 -13.62
CA ALA A 24 2.87 -6.25 -14.00
C ALA A 24 1.46 -6.66 -14.47
N LYS A 25 1.37 -7.22 -15.68
CA LYS A 25 0.10 -7.66 -16.25
C LYS A 25 -0.21 -9.10 -15.81
N PRO A 26 -1.44 -9.40 -15.33
CA PRO A 26 -1.80 -10.77 -15.02
C PRO A 26 -1.79 -11.65 -16.28
N LEU A 27 -1.27 -12.87 -16.13
CA LEU A 27 -1.38 -13.93 -17.13
C LEU A 27 -2.80 -14.50 -17.20
N TYR A 28 -3.54 -14.39 -16.09
CA TYR A 28 -4.93 -14.83 -15.99
C TYR A 28 -5.70 -13.99 -14.98
N ILE A 29 -6.97 -13.74 -15.29
CA ILE A 29 -7.97 -13.11 -14.42
C ILE A 29 -9.25 -13.94 -14.53
N SER A 30 -9.79 -14.44 -13.42
CA SER A 30 -11.08 -15.09 -13.44
C SER A 30 -12.24 -14.09 -13.54
N PRO A 31 -13.43 -14.54 -13.96
CA PRO A 31 -14.67 -13.87 -13.55
C PRO A 31 -14.75 -13.75 -12.01
N ILE A 32 -15.61 -12.88 -11.51
CA ILE A 32 -15.93 -12.85 -10.08
C ILE A 32 -16.59 -14.18 -9.68
N VAL A 33 -16.12 -14.76 -8.58
CA VAL A 33 -16.66 -15.99 -7.99
C VAL A 33 -17.49 -15.61 -6.77
N THR A 34 -18.79 -15.86 -6.85
CA THR A 34 -19.77 -15.62 -5.77
C THR A 34 -20.45 -16.94 -5.38
N ALA A 35 -21.30 -16.90 -4.36
CA ALA A 35 -22.20 -18.01 -4.04
C ALA A 35 -23.24 -18.30 -5.15
N GLN A 36 -23.37 -17.44 -6.17
CA GLN A 36 -24.23 -17.68 -7.34
C GLN A 36 -23.45 -18.30 -8.51
N THR A 37 -22.12 -18.30 -8.46
CA THR A 37 -21.29 -18.96 -9.46
C THR A 37 -21.53 -20.47 -9.39
N PRO A 38 -21.82 -21.16 -10.51
CA PRO A 38 -22.03 -22.60 -10.50
C PRO A 38 -20.86 -23.35 -9.87
N GLY A 39 -21.14 -24.17 -8.85
CA GLY A 39 -20.10 -24.89 -8.11
C GLY A 39 -19.25 -24.03 -7.18
N HIS A 40 -19.63 -22.77 -6.96
CA HIS A 40 -18.87 -21.75 -6.22
C HIS A 40 -17.40 -21.64 -6.65
N ALA A 41 -17.10 -21.98 -7.91
CA ALA A 41 -15.74 -22.16 -8.37
C ALA A 41 -15.57 -21.93 -9.87
N VAL A 42 -14.32 -21.73 -10.27
CA VAL A 42 -13.85 -21.62 -11.64
C VAL A 42 -12.65 -22.53 -11.85
N SER A 43 -12.45 -23.01 -13.08
CA SER A 43 -11.23 -23.72 -13.48
C SER A 43 -10.32 -22.79 -14.27
N MET A 44 -9.01 -23.00 -14.17
CA MET A 44 -8.01 -22.22 -14.88
C MET A 44 -6.89 -23.11 -15.42
N ASP A 45 -6.43 -22.77 -16.62
CA ASP A 45 -5.29 -23.35 -17.33
C ASP A 45 -4.48 -22.18 -17.91
N VAL A 46 -3.34 -21.90 -17.30
CA VAL A 46 -2.56 -20.67 -17.51
C VAL A 46 -1.19 -21.03 -18.08
N ASP A 47 -0.81 -20.42 -19.20
CA ASP A 47 0.52 -20.56 -19.78
C ASP A 47 1.56 -19.83 -18.93
N LEU A 48 2.59 -20.55 -18.51
CA LEU A 48 3.73 -20.06 -17.74
C LEU A 48 5.04 -20.16 -18.52
N LYS A 49 5.01 -20.35 -19.85
CA LYS A 49 6.22 -20.50 -20.66
C LYS A 49 7.21 -19.35 -20.42
N GLY A 50 8.43 -19.70 -20.01
CA GLY A 50 9.50 -18.75 -19.69
C GLY A 50 9.42 -18.12 -18.30
N SER A 51 8.37 -18.40 -17.53
CA SER A 51 8.19 -17.88 -16.17
C SER A 51 9.09 -18.62 -15.18
N ARG A 52 9.76 -17.85 -14.31
CA ARG A 52 10.57 -18.39 -13.19
C ARG A 52 9.90 -18.26 -11.84
N SER A 53 8.88 -17.41 -11.76
CA SER A 53 8.10 -17.17 -10.56
C SER A 53 6.63 -17.30 -10.90
N LEU A 54 5.84 -17.61 -9.86
CA LEU A 54 4.41 -17.75 -9.92
C LEU A 54 3.81 -17.04 -8.72
N PHE A 55 2.87 -16.14 -8.99
CA PHE A 55 2.10 -15.43 -7.98
C PHE A 55 0.65 -15.83 -8.12
N LEU A 56 0.13 -16.49 -7.09
CA LEU A 56 -1.29 -16.80 -6.93
C LEU A 56 -1.92 -15.71 -6.10
N VAL A 57 -2.84 -14.95 -6.68
CA VAL A 57 -3.47 -13.79 -6.04
C VAL A 57 -4.98 -14.02 -5.95
N VAL A 58 -5.53 -13.75 -4.77
CA VAL A 58 -6.99 -13.67 -4.58
C VAL A 58 -7.30 -12.24 -4.19
N ASP A 59 -8.17 -11.61 -4.96
CA ASP A 59 -8.58 -10.23 -4.81
C ASP A 59 -9.98 -10.11 -4.22
N GLU A 60 -10.22 -9.03 -3.45
CA GLU A 60 -11.54 -8.58 -2.99
C GLU A 60 -12.23 -7.76 -4.09
N THR A 61 -13.52 -7.95 -4.32
CA THR A 61 -14.19 -7.38 -5.51
C THR A 61 -14.78 -5.98 -5.33
N GLY A 62 -14.31 -5.23 -4.32
CA GLY A 62 -14.76 -3.87 -4.03
C GLY A 62 -16.03 -3.75 -3.19
N ASP A 63 -16.73 -4.86 -2.91
CA ASP A 63 -17.80 -4.98 -1.90
C ASP A 63 -17.27 -5.21 -0.47
N GLY A 64 -15.94 -5.38 -0.38
CA GLY A 64 -15.14 -5.55 0.81
C GLY A 64 -14.98 -6.99 1.28
N TYR A 65 -13.87 -7.29 1.99
CA TYR A 65 -13.45 -8.66 2.32
C TYR A 65 -14.36 -9.51 3.26
N GLY A 66 -15.58 -9.09 3.58
CA GLY A 66 -16.41 -9.79 4.56
C GLY A 66 -16.83 -11.19 4.10
N CYS A 67 -16.20 -12.24 4.65
CA CYS A 67 -16.45 -13.66 4.33
C CYS A 67 -15.81 -14.16 3.01
N ASP A 68 -14.74 -13.51 2.55
CA ASP A 68 -14.00 -13.87 1.33
C ASP A 68 -12.97 -14.98 1.54
N TRP A 69 -13.44 -16.12 2.02
CA TRP A 69 -12.60 -17.30 2.18
C TRP A 69 -12.49 -18.00 0.83
N ALA A 70 -11.27 -18.25 0.39
CA ALA A 70 -10.99 -18.74 -0.95
C ALA A 70 -10.01 -19.91 -0.91
N ASP A 71 -10.22 -20.85 -1.82
CA ASP A 71 -9.41 -22.04 -1.97
C ASP A 71 -8.82 -22.11 -3.38
N TRP A 72 -7.50 -22.29 -3.45
CA TRP A 72 -6.86 -22.82 -4.64
C TRP A 72 -7.03 -24.33 -4.65
N ILE A 73 -7.87 -24.84 -5.56
CA ILE A 73 -8.30 -26.23 -5.65
C ILE A 73 -7.34 -27.00 -6.56
N GLU A 74 -6.70 -28.04 -6.03
CA GLU A 74 -5.73 -28.89 -6.73
C GLU A 74 -4.68 -28.16 -7.60
N PRO A 75 -4.04 -27.07 -7.12
CA PRO A 75 -3.16 -26.29 -7.94
C PRO A 75 -1.89 -27.08 -8.27
N ARG A 76 -1.57 -27.17 -9.56
CA ARG A 76 -0.47 -27.99 -10.07
C ARG A 76 0.22 -27.36 -11.27
N LEU A 77 1.52 -27.55 -11.33
CA LEU A 77 2.35 -27.23 -12.48
C LEU A 77 2.40 -28.43 -13.42
N VAL A 78 2.32 -28.15 -14.73
CA VAL A 78 2.34 -29.17 -15.78
C VAL A 78 3.46 -28.84 -16.79
N GLY A 79 4.18 -29.87 -17.24
CA GLY A 79 5.15 -29.77 -18.33
C GLY A 79 5.73 -31.12 -18.73
N PRO A 80 6.84 -31.17 -19.50
CA PRO A 80 7.42 -32.43 -19.98
C PRO A 80 7.88 -33.38 -18.86
N LYS A 81 8.12 -32.85 -17.66
CA LYS A 81 8.44 -33.65 -16.46
C LYS A 81 7.21 -34.24 -15.76
N GLY A 82 6.01 -34.04 -16.31
CA GLY A 82 4.75 -34.50 -15.76
C GLY A 82 4.04 -33.39 -14.97
N THR A 83 3.41 -33.80 -13.87
CA THR A 83 2.59 -32.95 -13.01
C THR A 83 3.22 -32.81 -11.64
N LEU A 84 3.31 -31.59 -11.12
CA LEU A 84 3.83 -31.27 -9.80
C LEU A 84 2.80 -30.45 -9.03
N LYS A 85 2.34 -30.96 -7.88
CA LYS A 85 1.38 -30.23 -7.06
C LYS A 85 2.09 -29.07 -6.38
N LEU A 86 1.46 -27.90 -6.33
CA LEU A 86 2.01 -26.77 -5.57
C LEU A 86 2.01 -27.03 -4.05
N THR A 87 1.16 -27.96 -3.60
CA THR A 87 1.10 -28.40 -2.20
C THR A 87 2.28 -29.26 -1.77
N ASP A 88 3.01 -29.84 -2.73
CA ASP A 88 4.28 -30.55 -2.50
C ASP A 88 5.49 -29.58 -2.49
N LEU A 89 5.26 -28.31 -2.85
CA LEU A 89 6.28 -27.28 -2.89
C LEU A 89 6.18 -26.35 -1.68
N LYS A 90 7.34 -25.89 -1.21
CA LYS A 90 7.41 -24.80 -0.25
C LYS A 90 7.29 -23.47 -1.00
N TRP A 91 6.28 -22.67 -0.67
CA TRP A 91 6.19 -21.29 -1.16
C TRP A 91 7.36 -20.45 -0.65
N LYS A 92 7.72 -19.40 -1.39
CA LYS A 92 8.66 -18.36 -0.97
C LYS A 92 8.06 -17.44 0.09
N ALA A 93 6.80 -17.03 -0.13
CA ALA A 93 6.05 -16.20 0.78
C ALA A 93 4.55 -16.43 0.57
N ALA A 94 3.77 -16.14 1.60
CA ALA A 94 2.32 -16.24 1.56
C ALA A 94 1.71 -15.18 2.49
N PHE A 95 0.63 -14.54 2.02
CA PHE A 95 -0.11 -13.51 2.73
C PHE A 95 -1.62 -13.72 2.53
N ALA A 96 -2.40 -13.44 3.57
CA ALA A 96 -3.86 -13.37 3.54
C ALA A 96 -4.31 -12.19 4.40
N GLY A 97 -5.33 -11.45 3.95
CA GLY A 97 -5.87 -10.28 4.65
C GLY A 97 -6.50 -10.63 5.99
N TRP A 98 -7.00 -11.86 6.13
CA TRP A 98 -7.50 -12.40 7.39
C TRP A 98 -7.05 -13.86 7.58
N GLY A 99 -6.82 -14.26 8.83
CA GLY A 99 -6.35 -15.60 9.16
C GLY A 99 -4.92 -15.85 8.68
N SER A 100 -4.69 -17.00 8.05
CA SER A 100 -3.39 -17.33 7.45
C SER A 100 -3.58 -18.22 6.22
N VAL A 101 -2.69 -18.12 5.24
CA VAL A 101 -2.60 -19.12 4.17
C VAL A 101 -2.22 -20.48 4.74
N LYS A 102 -3.00 -21.52 4.42
CA LYS A 102 -2.75 -22.88 4.94
C LYS A 102 -2.78 -23.93 3.84
N MET A 103 -1.94 -24.94 4.00
CA MET A 103 -1.88 -26.09 3.12
C MET A 103 -2.98 -27.10 3.50
N ASN A 104 -3.80 -27.49 2.52
CA ASN A 104 -4.87 -28.50 2.67
C ASN A 104 -5.88 -28.17 3.80
N ARG A 105 -6.00 -26.90 4.15
CA ARG A 105 -6.90 -26.36 5.19
C ARG A 105 -7.34 -24.97 4.75
N SER A 106 -8.55 -24.58 5.12
CA SER A 106 -9.09 -23.24 4.88
C SER A 106 -8.33 -22.17 5.67
N ALA A 107 -8.57 -20.88 5.40
CA ALA A 107 -7.91 -19.77 6.10
C ALA A 107 -8.04 -19.85 7.63
N GLY A 108 -9.19 -20.31 8.13
CA GLY A 108 -9.46 -20.54 9.55
C GLY A 108 -8.94 -21.88 10.11
N GLY A 109 -8.30 -22.72 9.29
CA GLY A 109 -7.70 -23.99 9.72
C GLY A 109 -8.60 -25.22 9.68
N GLN A 110 -9.80 -25.11 9.12
CA GLN A 110 -10.72 -26.23 8.97
C GLN A 110 -10.43 -27.02 7.67
N PRO A 111 -11.00 -28.23 7.49
CA PRO A 111 -11.00 -28.88 6.19
C PRO A 111 -11.60 -27.98 5.11
N MET A 112 -10.95 -27.91 3.96
CA MET A 112 -11.44 -27.12 2.81
C MET A 112 -12.67 -27.79 2.20
N VAL A 113 -13.71 -27.00 1.95
CA VAL A 113 -14.95 -27.47 1.33
C VAL A 113 -15.47 -26.40 0.38
N VAL A 114 -15.71 -26.76 -0.87
CA VAL A 114 -16.24 -25.84 -1.90
C VAL A 114 -17.52 -26.45 -2.46
N ASP A 115 -18.64 -25.71 -2.38
CA ASP A 115 -19.97 -26.17 -2.82
C ASP A 115 -20.33 -27.57 -2.26
N GLY A 116 -20.12 -27.76 -0.95
CA GLY A 116 -20.35 -29.03 -0.25
C GLY A 116 -19.37 -30.16 -0.61
N LYS A 117 -18.40 -29.94 -1.50
CA LYS A 117 -17.41 -30.94 -1.92
C LYS A 117 -16.10 -30.75 -1.16
N PRO A 118 -15.58 -31.77 -0.46
CA PRO A 118 -14.29 -31.68 0.20
C PRO A 118 -13.15 -31.46 -0.81
N VAL A 119 -12.22 -30.55 -0.49
CA VAL A 119 -11.00 -30.33 -1.27
C VAL A 119 -9.82 -30.89 -0.48
N ALA A 120 -9.40 -32.11 -0.82
CA ALA A 120 -8.32 -32.80 -0.09
C ALA A 120 -6.94 -32.18 -0.35
N ASN A 121 -6.74 -31.62 -1.54
CA ASN A 121 -5.48 -31.04 -1.97
C ASN A 121 -5.70 -29.61 -2.45
N GLY A 122 -5.15 -28.64 -1.72
CA GLY A 122 -5.27 -27.24 -2.09
C GLY A 122 -4.62 -26.30 -1.11
N ILE A 123 -4.83 -25.01 -1.33
CA ILE A 123 -4.27 -23.94 -0.50
C ILE A 123 -5.40 -22.99 -0.14
N GLY A 124 -5.78 -22.99 1.14
CA GLY A 124 -6.83 -22.12 1.66
C GLY A 124 -6.26 -20.76 2.06
N THR A 125 -7.02 -19.72 1.75
CA THR A 125 -6.66 -18.32 1.97
C THR A 125 -7.89 -17.43 2.16
N HIS A 126 -7.66 -16.16 2.40
CA HIS A 126 -8.69 -15.14 2.52
C HIS A 126 -8.26 -13.90 1.72
N ALA A 127 -9.17 -13.33 0.92
CA ALA A 127 -8.89 -12.13 0.15
C ALA A 127 -8.69 -10.89 1.06
N PRO A 128 -7.85 -9.91 0.70
CA PRO A 128 -6.83 -10.00 -0.35
C PRO A 128 -5.71 -10.99 0.05
N SER A 129 -5.16 -11.73 -0.92
CA SER A 129 -4.11 -12.74 -0.69
C SER A 129 -3.07 -12.76 -1.81
N THR A 130 -1.83 -13.11 -1.46
CA THR A 130 -0.77 -13.42 -2.43
C THR A 130 0.10 -14.57 -1.94
N ILE A 131 0.35 -15.55 -2.81
CA ILE A 131 1.19 -16.72 -2.54
C ILE A 131 2.21 -16.85 -3.66
N ILE A 132 3.50 -16.96 -3.29
CA ILE A 132 4.62 -16.85 -4.23
C ILE A 132 5.37 -18.17 -4.30
N TYR A 133 5.56 -18.70 -5.51
CA TYR A 133 6.36 -19.88 -5.79
C TYR A 133 7.45 -19.59 -6.81
N ASP A 134 8.52 -20.38 -6.76
CA ASP A 134 9.38 -20.58 -7.92
C ASP A 134 8.75 -21.60 -8.86
N VAL A 135 8.89 -21.38 -10.16
CA VAL A 135 8.49 -22.35 -11.19
C VAL A 135 9.73 -23.18 -11.55
N PRO A 136 9.76 -24.48 -11.21
CA PRO A 136 10.91 -25.31 -11.53
C PRO A 136 11.06 -25.50 -13.05
N GLU A 137 12.30 -25.70 -13.50
CA GLU A 137 12.58 -25.95 -14.91
C GLU A 137 11.84 -27.20 -15.41
N GLY A 138 11.21 -27.09 -16.58
CA GLY A 138 10.43 -28.17 -17.19
C GLY A 138 8.95 -28.14 -16.85
N TYR A 139 8.46 -27.10 -16.18
CA TYR A 139 7.04 -26.81 -16.04
C TYR A 139 6.69 -25.50 -16.73
N HIS A 140 5.57 -25.46 -17.44
CA HIS A 140 5.19 -24.30 -18.26
C HIS A 140 3.68 -24.04 -18.27
N ARG A 141 2.90 -24.74 -17.45
CA ARG A 141 1.47 -24.46 -17.25
C ARG A 141 1.10 -24.54 -15.79
N LEU A 142 0.19 -23.70 -15.35
CA LEU A 142 -0.57 -23.86 -14.10
C LEU A 142 -1.96 -24.38 -14.45
N VAL A 143 -2.37 -25.47 -13.83
CA VAL A 143 -3.76 -25.93 -13.84
C VAL A 143 -4.27 -25.91 -12.41
N ALA A 144 -5.40 -25.25 -12.17
CA ALA A 144 -6.01 -25.15 -10.84
C ALA A 144 -7.53 -24.91 -10.95
N GLY A 145 -8.23 -25.09 -9.84
CA GLY A 145 -9.49 -24.42 -9.59
C GLY A 145 -9.31 -23.28 -8.60
N GLY A 146 -10.21 -22.30 -8.65
CA GLY A 146 -10.38 -21.29 -7.61
C GLY A 146 -11.82 -21.30 -7.16
N GLY A 147 -12.08 -21.42 -5.86
CA GLY A 147 -13.44 -21.45 -5.34
C GLY A 147 -13.60 -20.80 -3.98
N LEU A 148 -14.86 -20.52 -3.61
CA LEU A 148 -15.20 -20.02 -2.28
C LEU A 148 -15.22 -21.18 -1.29
N ASP A 149 -14.49 -21.02 -0.19
CA ASP A 149 -14.52 -22.00 0.90
C ASP A 149 -15.81 -21.86 1.72
N GLN A 150 -16.29 -22.99 2.22
CA GLN A 150 -17.49 -23.11 3.04
C GLN A 150 -17.41 -22.26 4.31
N GLY A 151 -16.20 -22.00 4.83
CA GLY A 151 -16.01 -21.09 5.96
C GLY A 151 -16.47 -19.66 5.66
N GLY A 152 -16.34 -19.21 4.41
CA GLY A 152 -16.86 -17.92 3.94
C GLY A 152 -18.35 -18.01 3.60
N VAL A 153 -18.71 -18.90 2.68
CA VAL A 153 -20.09 -19.05 2.18
C VAL A 153 -21.09 -19.41 3.29
N GLY A 154 -20.64 -20.14 4.31
CA GLY A 154 -21.45 -20.50 5.48
C GLY A 154 -21.82 -19.32 6.37
N GLN A 155 -21.17 -18.18 6.21
CA GLN A 155 -21.47 -16.95 6.93
C GLN A 155 -22.46 -16.10 6.13
N GLN A 156 -23.45 -15.52 6.79
CA GLN A 156 -24.44 -14.62 6.19
C GLN A 156 -25.16 -15.18 4.94
N GLY A 157 -25.19 -16.51 4.79
CA GLY A 157 -25.72 -17.19 3.61
C GLY A 157 -24.93 -16.94 2.32
N GLY A 158 -23.65 -16.55 2.41
CA GLY A 158 -22.75 -16.34 1.29
C GLY A 158 -23.02 -15.08 0.47
N LYS A 159 -23.89 -14.18 0.96
CA LYS A 159 -24.30 -12.96 0.25
C LYS A 159 -23.17 -11.95 0.05
N THR A 160 -22.14 -12.03 0.88
CA THR A 160 -20.99 -11.11 0.88
C THR A 160 -19.69 -11.81 0.47
N SER A 161 -19.74 -13.10 0.08
CA SER A 161 -18.56 -13.82 -0.39
C SER A 161 -18.38 -13.59 -1.87
N SER A 162 -17.36 -12.82 -2.24
CA SER A 162 -17.08 -12.46 -3.62
C SER A 162 -15.57 -12.25 -3.83
N VAL A 163 -14.96 -13.13 -4.63
CA VAL A 163 -13.51 -13.08 -4.87
C VAL A 163 -13.17 -13.16 -6.34
N ARG A 164 -11.95 -12.72 -6.68
CA ARG A 164 -11.37 -12.92 -8.02
C ARG A 164 -10.00 -13.55 -7.92
N PHE A 165 -9.73 -14.53 -8.78
CA PHE A 165 -8.44 -15.22 -8.83
C PHE A 165 -7.59 -14.65 -9.97
N LEU A 166 -6.33 -14.35 -9.67
CA LEU A 166 -5.35 -13.85 -10.63
C LEU A 166 -4.05 -14.65 -10.55
N VAL A 167 -3.37 -14.72 -11.69
CA VAL A 167 -2.08 -15.39 -11.82
C VAL A 167 -1.08 -14.45 -12.50
N PHE A 168 0.09 -14.28 -11.89
CA PHE A 168 1.20 -13.51 -12.46
C PHE A 168 2.48 -14.34 -12.49
N ASN A 169 3.41 -13.97 -13.37
CA ASN A 169 4.77 -14.51 -13.42
C ASN A 169 5.85 -13.56 -12.88
N GLU A 170 5.45 -12.35 -12.53
CA GLU A 170 6.28 -11.34 -11.88
C GLU A 170 5.50 -10.70 -10.74
N LYS A 171 6.21 -9.97 -9.87
CA LYS A 171 5.59 -9.41 -8.67
C LYS A 171 4.50 -8.42 -9.09
N PRO A 172 3.23 -8.68 -8.71
CA PRO A 172 2.18 -7.71 -8.96
C PRO A 172 2.44 -6.43 -8.13
N GLY A 173 2.00 -5.27 -8.63
CA GLY A 173 2.22 -3.99 -7.97
C GLY A 173 1.72 -3.97 -6.51
N ALA A 174 2.20 -3.03 -5.69
CA ALA A 174 1.62 -2.85 -4.37
C ALA A 174 0.15 -2.44 -4.52
N GLY A 175 -0.78 -3.13 -3.83
CA GLY A 175 -2.22 -2.87 -3.88
C GLY A 175 -2.99 -3.78 -4.82
N ASN A 176 -3.02 -5.10 -4.58
CA ASN A 176 -3.71 -6.05 -5.46
C ASN A 176 -5.23 -6.06 -5.26
N SER A 177 -5.88 -4.98 -5.68
CA SER A 177 -7.10 -5.12 -6.46
C SER A 177 -6.77 -5.56 -7.89
N ALA A 178 -7.56 -6.46 -8.47
CA ALA A 178 -7.51 -6.90 -9.87
C ALA A 178 -7.73 -5.76 -10.86
N THR A 179 -8.14 -4.58 -10.38
CA THR A 179 -8.26 -3.33 -11.14
C THR A 179 -6.97 -2.50 -11.14
N GLY A 180 -5.98 -2.85 -10.31
CA GLY A 180 -4.78 -2.03 -10.11
C GLY A 180 -5.01 -0.79 -9.25
N GLU A 181 -6.13 -0.75 -8.52
CA GLU A 181 -6.41 0.22 -7.48
C GLU A 181 -5.85 -0.27 -6.14
N GLU A 182 -5.11 0.62 -5.47
CA GLU A 182 -4.74 0.49 -4.07
C GLU A 182 -6.02 0.11 -3.31
N THR A 183 -6.02 -0.93 -2.46
CA THR A 183 -7.22 -1.28 -1.68
C THR A 183 -7.48 -0.15 -0.68
N GLU A 184 -8.20 0.86 -1.16
CA GLU A 184 -8.84 1.88 -0.37
C GLU A 184 -9.77 1.17 0.62
N VAL A 185 -9.77 1.60 1.88
CA VAL A 185 -10.86 1.22 2.77
C VAL A 185 -12.10 1.93 2.22
N PRO A 186 -13.11 1.20 1.70
CA PRO A 186 -14.28 1.85 1.11
C PRO A 186 -14.95 2.74 2.16
N VAL A 187 -15.28 3.97 1.77
CA VAL A 187 -15.86 4.96 2.70
C VAL A 187 -17.18 4.47 3.30
N GLU A 188 -17.87 3.57 2.59
CA GLU A 188 -19.12 2.92 3.01
C GLU A 188 -18.94 1.99 4.22
N ARG A 189 -17.70 1.62 4.57
CA ARG A 189 -17.42 0.85 5.79
C ARG A 189 -17.44 1.71 7.04
N PHE A 190 -17.38 3.03 6.91
CA PHE A 190 -17.50 3.94 8.05
C PHE A 190 -18.98 4.16 8.35
N VAL A 191 -19.36 3.94 9.61
CA VAL A 191 -20.68 4.32 10.12
C VAL A 191 -20.56 5.71 10.71
N VAL A 192 -21.26 6.68 10.12
CA VAL A 192 -21.29 8.08 10.57
C VAL A 192 -22.74 8.54 10.80
N PRO A 193 -22.97 9.55 11.68
CA PRO A 193 -24.26 10.24 11.79
C PRO A 193 -24.83 10.74 10.45
N GLU A 194 -26.16 10.90 10.35
CA GLU A 194 -26.84 11.29 9.10
C GLU A 194 -26.43 12.68 8.57
N ASP A 195 -25.84 13.53 9.41
CA ASP A 195 -25.38 14.87 9.08
C ASP A 195 -23.88 14.95 8.74
N LEU A 196 -23.18 13.81 8.65
CA LEU A 196 -21.77 13.71 8.31
C LEU A 196 -21.53 12.81 7.09
N GLU A 197 -20.46 13.09 6.35
CA GLU A 197 -19.97 12.25 5.25
C GLU A 197 -18.49 11.91 5.43
N VAL A 198 -18.04 10.83 4.79
CA VAL A 198 -16.63 10.44 4.72
C VAL A 198 -16.23 10.40 3.25
N THR A 199 -15.16 11.12 2.91
CA THR A 199 -14.59 11.18 1.56
C THR A 199 -13.09 10.97 1.62
N VAL A 200 -12.51 10.47 0.52
CA VAL A 200 -11.06 10.40 0.36
C VAL A 200 -10.57 11.77 -0.11
N TRP A 201 -9.87 12.49 0.77
CA TRP A 201 -9.31 13.81 0.46
C TRP A 201 -7.93 13.74 -0.21
N ALA A 202 -7.03 12.87 0.25
CA ALA A 202 -5.69 12.71 -0.33
C ALA A 202 -5.16 11.28 -0.18
N GLN A 203 -4.31 10.85 -1.12
CA GLN A 203 -3.74 9.50 -1.14
C GLN A 203 -2.38 9.45 -1.84
N SER A 204 -1.71 8.28 -1.79
CA SER A 204 -0.54 8.01 -2.63
C SER A 204 -0.86 8.36 -4.10
N PRO A 205 0.06 9.00 -4.86
CA PRO A 205 1.46 9.25 -4.55
C PRO A 205 1.74 10.62 -3.89
N LEU A 206 0.72 11.37 -3.44
CA LEU A 206 0.91 12.73 -2.90
C LEU A 206 1.83 12.74 -1.67
N PHE A 207 1.77 11.70 -0.86
CA PHE A 207 2.65 11.42 0.28
C PHE A 207 2.76 9.90 0.45
N ARG A 208 3.61 9.45 1.38
CA ARG A 208 3.75 8.03 1.72
C ARG A 208 4.08 7.84 3.19
N ASN A 209 3.58 6.75 3.77
CA ASN A 209 3.90 6.33 5.14
C ASN A 209 3.73 7.47 6.20
N PRO A 210 2.54 8.10 6.26
CA PRO A 210 2.28 9.19 7.20
C PRO A 210 2.36 8.68 8.64
N THR A 211 3.03 9.43 9.52
CA THR A 211 3.09 9.18 10.97
C THR A 211 2.26 10.18 11.76
N ASN A 212 2.14 11.41 11.25
CA ASN A 212 1.29 12.47 11.78
C ASN A 212 0.99 13.52 10.70
N MET A 213 -0.05 14.33 10.91
CA MET A 213 -0.40 15.45 10.04
C MET A 213 -1.02 16.61 10.84
N ASP A 214 -0.95 17.81 10.27
CA ASP A 214 -1.65 19.02 10.73
C ASP A 214 -2.14 19.84 9.52
N PHE A 215 -3.09 20.76 9.73
CA PHE A 215 -3.60 21.65 8.68
C PHE A 215 -3.26 23.10 8.99
N ASP A 216 -2.75 23.83 7.98
CA ASP A 216 -2.53 25.26 8.13
C ASP A 216 -3.81 26.08 7.85
N HIS A 217 -3.72 27.40 8.07
CA HIS A 217 -4.83 28.33 7.89
C HIS A 217 -5.29 28.51 6.43
N HIS A 218 -4.55 27.96 5.46
CA HIS A 218 -4.95 27.89 4.06
C HIS A 218 -5.62 26.56 3.70
N GLY A 219 -5.75 25.62 4.66
CA GLY A 219 -6.36 24.31 4.45
C GLY A 219 -5.42 23.27 3.86
N ARG A 220 -4.10 23.54 3.81
CA ARG A 220 -3.11 22.57 3.31
C ARG A 220 -2.74 21.59 4.41
N ALA A 221 -2.64 20.31 4.06
CA ALA A 221 -2.17 19.29 4.97
C ALA A 221 -0.64 19.23 4.97
N TRP A 222 -0.05 19.26 6.16
CA TRP A 222 1.36 19.07 6.41
C TRP A 222 1.56 17.70 7.01
N VAL A 223 2.30 16.82 6.33
CA VAL A 223 2.38 15.40 6.65
C VAL A 223 3.81 15.02 7.02
N ALA A 224 4.00 14.49 8.23
CA ALA A 224 5.25 13.85 8.63
C ALA A 224 5.31 12.44 8.03
N GLU A 225 6.35 12.13 7.27
CA GLU A 225 6.59 10.78 6.75
C GLU A 225 7.63 10.04 7.60
N GLY A 226 7.37 8.77 7.95
CA GLY A 226 8.27 7.95 8.77
C GLY A 226 8.94 6.80 8.02
N VAL A 227 9.40 7.01 6.78
CA VAL A 227 9.90 5.94 5.89
C VAL A 227 11.06 5.15 6.50
N ASN A 228 11.88 5.80 7.32
CA ASN A 228 13.05 5.21 7.96
C ASN A 228 12.80 4.57 9.34
N TYR A 229 11.53 4.23 9.65
CA TYR A 229 11.10 3.67 10.94
C TYR A 229 11.99 2.53 11.46
N ARG A 230 12.36 2.62 12.74
CA ARG A 230 13.23 1.66 13.46
C ARG A 230 14.59 1.43 12.77
N GLY A 231 15.13 2.48 12.14
CA GLY A 231 16.46 2.44 11.55
C GLY A 231 16.53 1.59 10.27
N ALA A 232 15.40 1.36 9.60
CA ALA A 232 15.37 0.60 8.35
C ALA A 232 16.16 1.25 7.20
N ARG A 233 16.48 2.56 7.30
CA ARG A 233 17.29 3.35 6.35
C ARG A 233 16.89 3.13 4.88
N ARG A 234 15.59 3.12 4.63
CA ARG A 234 14.98 2.92 3.30
C ARG A 234 15.14 4.14 2.40
N ASP A 235 15.30 5.33 2.99
CA ASP A 235 15.60 6.56 2.28
C ASP A 235 16.89 7.20 2.85
N GLY A 236 17.92 7.28 2.02
CA GLY A 236 19.25 7.75 2.43
C GLY A 236 19.33 9.24 2.70
N GLU A 237 18.37 10.02 2.19
CA GLU A 237 18.29 11.46 2.42
C GLU A 237 17.53 11.83 3.70
N GLY A 238 17.03 10.82 4.42
CA GLY A 238 16.24 10.97 5.63
C GLY A 238 14.75 11.05 5.34
N ASP A 239 13.98 11.19 6.41
CA ASP A 239 12.54 11.39 6.38
C ASP A 239 12.19 12.86 6.14
N ARG A 240 10.92 13.14 5.85
CA ARG A 240 10.49 14.43 5.31
C ARG A 240 9.16 14.90 5.85
N ILE A 241 8.95 16.21 5.76
CA ILE A 241 7.64 16.85 5.92
C ILE A 241 7.14 17.22 4.53
N MET A 242 5.97 16.70 4.17
CA MET A 242 5.27 16.99 2.92
C MET A 242 4.23 18.08 3.13
N VAL A 243 3.99 18.90 2.12
CA VAL A 243 2.83 19.79 2.01
C VAL A 243 1.93 19.25 0.92
N VAL A 244 0.64 19.12 1.21
CA VAL A 244 -0.39 18.55 0.34
C VAL A 244 -1.53 19.55 0.24
N GLU A 245 -1.97 19.85 -0.98
CA GLU A 245 -2.84 20.98 -1.29
C GLU A 245 -3.94 20.55 -2.28
N ASP A 246 -5.15 21.03 -2.03
CA ASP A 246 -6.26 21.11 -2.98
C ASP A 246 -6.24 22.53 -3.58
N THR A 247 -5.89 22.65 -4.86
CA THR A 247 -5.65 23.95 -5.51
C THR A 247 -6.89 24.52 -6.18
N ASP A 248 -7.92 23.71 -6.41
CA ASP A 248 -9.16 24.12 -7.09
C ASP A 248 -10.40 24.12 -6.18
N GLY A 249 -10.27 23.61 -4.96
CA GLY A 249 -11.29 23.62 -3.92
C GLY A 249 -12.40 22.60 -4.16
N ASP A 250 -12.14 21.53 -4.92
CA ASP A 250 -13.13 20.48 -5.20
C ASP A 250 -13.29 19.47 -4.05
N GLY A 251 -12.50 19.61 -2.99
CA GLY A 251 -12.49 18.71 -1.85
C GLY A 251 -11.54 17.52 -2.03
N LYS A 252 -10.60 17.58 -2.99
CA LYS A 252 -9.55 16.59 -3.20
C LYS A 252 -8.21 17.26 -3.40
N ALA A 253 -7.18 16.74 -2.74
CA ALA A 253 -5.83 17.20 -2.97
C ALA A 253 -5.34 16.80 -4.37
N ASP A 254 -4.72 17.74 -5.07
CA ASP A 254 -4.19 17.57 -6.43
C ASP A 254 -2.66 17.82 -6.52
N LYS A 255 -2.07 18.42 -5.48
CA LYS A 255 -0.68 18.85 -5.47
C LYS A 255 0.02 18.49 -4.18
N SER A 256 1.28 18.12 -4.29
CA SER A 256 2.16 18.00 -3.13
C SER A 256 3.61 18.33 -3.45
N HIS A 257 4.35 18.73 -2.41
CA HIS A 257 5.78 18.97 -2.48
C HIS A 257 6.45 18.76 -1.11
N VAL A 258 7.77 18.65 -1.11
CA VAL A 258 8.56 18.52 0.12
C VAL A 258 8.77 19.91 0.73
N PHE A 259 8.41 20.09 2.00
CA PHE A 259 8.83 21.26 2.76
C PHE A 259 10.29 21.12 3.19
N VAL A 260 10.61 20.05 3.92
CA VAL A 260 11.97 19.74 4.37
C VAL A 260 12.24 18.25 4.30
N GLN A 261 13.44 17.87 3.88
CA GLN A 261 13.98 16.52 3.99
C GLN A 261 15.43 16.60 4.41
N GLU A 262 15.80 15.90 5.49
CA GLU A 262 17.16 15.92 5.99
C GLU A 262 17.52 14.59 6.67
N LYS A 263 18.80 14.20 6.60
CA LYS A 263 19.30 12.91 7.14
C LYS A 263 19.12 12.74 8.64
N ALA A 264 19.00 13.87 9.34
CA ALA A 264 18.72 13.90 10.77
C ALA A 264 17.26 13.54 11.06
N LEU A 265 16.34 13.75 10.12
CA LEU A 265 14.97 13.25 10.21
C LEU A 265 14.97 11.74 10.00
N GLN A 266 14.70 11.01 11.07
CA GLN A 266 14.57 9.56 11.15
C GLN A 266 13.31 9.26 11.95
N SER A 267 12.20 9.24 11.23
CA SER A 267 10.86 8.96 11.71
C SER A 267 10.33 10.04 12.64
N PRO A 268 10.10 11.26 12.12
CA PRO A 268 9.31 12.25 12.83
C PRO A 268 7.94 11.67 13.15
N LEU A 269 7.44 11.94 14.34
CA LEU A 269 6.16 11.41 14.86
C LEU A 269 5.16 12.51 15.17
N GLY A 270 5.49 13.75 14.84
CA GLY A 270 4.61 14.89 14.99
C GLY A 270 5.01 16.04 14.10
N VAL A 271 4.02 16.74 13.57
CA VAL A 271 4.12 18.02 12.89
C VAL A 271 2.99 18.90 13.39
N ALA A 272 3.28 20.17 13.65
CA ALA A 272 2.30 21.19 13.96
C ALA A 272 2.68 22.51 13.27
N VAL A 273 1.69 23.21 12.71
CA VAL A 273 1.92 24.38 11.86
C VAL A 273 1.23 25.61 12.43
N PHE A 274 2.03 26.61 12.75
CA PHE A 274 1.61 27.89 13.31
C PHE A 274 2.04 29.01 12.37
N ASP A 275 1.15 29.39 11.45
CA ASP A 275 1.44 30.38 10.41
C ASP A 275 2.67 29.97 9.57
N ASN A 276 3.83 30.59 9.82
CA ASN A 276 5.09 30.28 9.13
C ASN A 276 6.10 29.50 10.00
N VAL A 277 5.65 28.99 11.16
CA VAL A 277 6.45 28.20 12.09
C VAL A 277 5.96 26.76 12.08
N VAL A 278 6.85 25.83 11.74
CA VAL A 278 6.58 24.40 11.64
C VAL A 278 7.35 23.67 12.73
N VAL A 279 6.63 23.09 13.69
CA VAL A 279 7.21 22.35 14.80
C VAL A 279 7.21 20.86 14.44
N VAL A 280 8.37 20.22 14.49
CA VAL A 280 8.53 18.81 14.16
C VAL A 280 9.04 18.04 15.38
N SER A 281 8.26 17.05 15.78
CA SER A 281 8.54 16.19 16.92
C SER A 281 9.32 14.97 16.47
N GLN A 282 10.60 14.91 16.85
CA GLN A 282 11.43 13.75 16.56
C GLN A 282 12.53 13.57 17.60
N PRO A 283 12.41 12.58 18.50
CA PRO A 283 13.46 12.28 19.47
C PRO A 283 14.87 12.17 18.82
N PRO A 284 15.90 12.81 19.40
CA PRO A 284 15.90 13.43 20.73
C PRO A 284 15.40 14.87 20.79
N ASP A 285 14.99 15.47 19.66
CA ASP A 285 14.78 16.90 19.51
C ASP A 285 13.33 17.26 19.19
N LEU A 286 12.86 18.37 19.75
CA LEU A 286 11.71 19.11 19.24
C LEU A 286 12.26 20.20 18.34
N LEU A 287 12.10 20.04 17.04
CA LEU A 287 12.64 20.94 16.03
C LEU A 287 11.61 22.01 15.68
N VAL A 288 12.10 23.21 15.38
CA VAL A 288 11.29 24.32 14.89
C VAL A 288 11.91 24.84 13.61
N TYR A 289 11.11 24.85 12.54
CA TYR A 289 11.46 25.48 11.28
C TYR A 289 10.64 26.77 11.16
N THR A 290 11.27 27.88 10.77
CA THR A 290 10.57 29.12 10.43
C THR A 290 10.79 29.41 8.95
N ASP A 291 9.72 29.31 8.16
CA ASP A 291 9.66 29.65 6.74
C ASP A 291 9.57 31.18 6.61
N VAL A 292 10.71 31.83 6.39
CA VAL A 292 10.84 33.29 6.44
C VAL A 292 10.23 33.94 5.21
N ASP A 293 10.42 33.35 4.04
CA ASP A 293 9.88 33.86 2.78
C ASP A 293 8.50 33.27 2.42
N ARG A 294 7.95 32.39 3.27
CA ARG A 294 6.57 31.87 3.25
C ARG A 294 6.24 31.10 1.97
N ASN A 295 7.25 30.44 1.39
CA ASN A 295 7.13 29.73 0.13
C ASN A 295 6.80 28.23 0.30
N GLN A 296 6.69 27.75 1.54
CA GLN A 296 6.47 26.35 1.92
C GLN A 296 7.55 25.38 1.47
N VAL A 297 8.80 25.85 1.39
CA VAL A 297 10.00 25.08 1.07
C VAL A 297 11.13 25.57 1.97
N PHE A 298 11.64 24.71 2.84
CA PHE A 298 12.74 25.06 3.72
C PHE A 298 14.05 25.26 2.94
N ASP A 299 14.54 26.49 2.93
CA ASP A 299 15.84 26.90 2.41
C ASP A 299 16.73 27.39 3.56
N PRO A 300 17.78 26.64 3.96
CA PRO A 300 18.64 27.04 5.08
C PRO A 300 19.42 28.35 4.84
N ALA A 301 19.45 28.89 3.61
CA ALA A 301 20.02 30.21 3.33
C ALA A 301 19.09 31.38 3.74
N LYS A 302 17.80 31.12 3.93
CA LYS A 302 16.77 32.13 4.23
C LYS A 302 15.99 31.83 5.51
N ASP A 303 15.70 30.55 5.72
CA ASP A 303 14.85 30.04 6.79
C ASP A 303 15.66 29.69 8.03
N LYS A 304 14.93 29.51 9.14
CA LYS A 304 15.54 29.17 10.43
C LYS A 304 15.18 27.75 10.82
N ARG A 305 16.15 27.03 11.36
CA ARG A 305 15.97 25.72 11.99
C ARG A 305 16.57 25.77 13.39
N GLU A 306 15.76 25.48 14.39
CA GLU A 306 16.12 25.56 15.80
C GLU A 306 15.73 24.27 16.52
N VAL A 307 16.51 23.90 17.54
CA VAL A 307 16.14 22.84 18.48
C VAL A 307 15.48 23.54 19.66
N LEU A 308 14.15 23.49 19.74
CA LEU A 308 13.39 24.15 20.81
C LEU A 308 13.60 23.43 22.15
N LEU A 309 13.55 22.10 22.14
CA LEU A 309 13.83 21.24 23.28
C LEU A 309 14.63 20.03 22.82
N THR A 310 15.47 19.47 23.70
CA THR A 310 16.23 18.25 23.45
C THR A 310 16.28 17.38 24.70
N GLY A 311 16.74 16.13 24.56
CA GLY A 311 16.89 15.19 25.66
C GLY A 311 15.79 14.13 25.72
N PHE A 312 14.90 14.08 24.73
CA PHE A 312 13.92 13.00 24.59
C PHE A 312 14.62 11.69 24.21
N ASN A 313 14.17 10.56 24.76
CA ASN A 313 14.82 9.27 24.51
C ASN A 313 14.46 8.73 23.11
N GLY A 314 15.42 8.73 22.19
CA GLY A 314 15.23 8.25 20.81
C GLY A 314 15.32 6.73 20.60
N LYS A 315 15.61 5.91 21.63
CA LYS A 315 15.71 4.45 21.45
C LYS A 315 14.38 3.79 21.10
N ASN A 316 13.30 4.25 21.73
CA ASN A 316 11.92 3.87 21.44
C ASN A 316 11.17 5.15 21.08
N HIS A 317 11.51 5.73 19.93
CA HIS A 317 10.93 7.00 19.50
C HIS A 317 9.39 6.94 19.46
N ASP A 318 8.81 5.78 19.13
CA ASP A 318 7.37 5.47 19.11
C ASP A 318 6.67 5.63 20.47
N HIS A 319 7.42 5.67 21.58
CA HIS A 319 6.89 5.88 22.94
C HIS A 319 7.44 7.17 23.60
N SER A 320 7.95 8.11 22.81
CA SER A 320 8.57 9.35 23.31
C SER A 320 7.84 10.60 22.79
N LEU A 321 8.56 11.53 22.16
CA LEU A 321 8.03 12.81 21.67
C LEU A 321 7.15 12.62 20.42
N HIS A 322 5.92 13.12 20.49
CA HIS A 322 4.92 13.13 19.42
C HIS A 322 4.41 14.56 19.19
N SER A 323 3.33 14.74 18.42
CA SER A 323 2.88 16.07 18.02
C SER A 323 2.54 17.00 19.19
N VAL A 324 2.78 18.28 18.93
CA VAL A 324 2.33 19.40 19.78
C VAL A 324 0.99 19.90 19.24
N VAL A 325 0.15 20.46 20.11
CA VAL A 325 -1.14 21.02 19.71
C VAL A 325 -1.27 22.43 20.26
N ALA A 326 -1.92 23.31 19.50
CA ALA A 326 -2.24 24.66 19.96
C ALA A 326 -3.14 24.59 21.21
N GLY A 327 -2.88 25.46 22.19
CA GLY A 327 -3.82 25.73 23.27
C GLY A 327 -5.07 26.47 22.75
N PRO A 328 -6.23 26.36 23.45
CA PRO A 328 -7.45 27.11 23.10
C PRO A 328 -7.27 28.64 23.12
N ASP A 329 -6.22 29.13 23.76
CA ASP A 329 -5.81 30.53 23.83
C ASP A 329 -4.92 30.97 22.65
N GLY A 330 -4.68 30.09 21.68
CA GLY A 330 -3.85 30.36 20.51
C GLY A 330 -2.36 30.44 20.84
N LYS A 331 -1.92 29.78 21.92
CA LYS A 331 -0.53 29.73 22.38
C LYS A 331 -0.01 28.30 22.49
#